data_AF-A0A2M8D6F3-F1
#
_entry.id   AF-A0A2M8D6F3-F1
#
_cell.length_a   1.000
_cell.length_b   1.000
_cell.length_c   1.000
_cell.angle_alpha   90.00
_cell.angle_beta   90.00
_cell.angle_gamma   90.00
#
_symmetry.space_group_name_H-M   'P 1'
#
loop_
_entity.id
_entity.type
_entity.pdbx_description
1 polymer ?
#
loop_
_entity_poly.entity_id
_entity_poly.type
_entity_poly.pdbx_seq_one_letter_code
_entity_poly.pdbx_strand_id
1 'polypeptide(L)'
;MNIRKLSQRPKVFGHFFGISPKQFNDLIKELELLWQEAEHKRKSAYPRKRAVGRGIQYKPSFEQMVAMYFLYTRTYMSHMMLAEFFFILMIHGSAGISKNWNRYSTEK
;
A
#
# COMPACT_ATOMS: atom_id res chain seq x y z
N MET A 1 9.82 -9.74 -11.20
CA MET A 1 10.50 -8.47 -10.85
C MET A 1 11.72 -8.78 -9.98
N ASN A 2 12.91 -8.27 -10.31
CA ASN A 2 14.12 -8.54 -9.53
C ASN A 2 14.35 -7.41 -8.50
N ILE A 3 13.82 -7.60 -7.29
CA ILE A 3 13.88 -6.61 -6.19
C ILE A 3 15.32 -6.29 -5.81
N ARG A 4 16.21 -7.30 -5.79
CA ARG A 4 17.63 -7.13 -5.43
C ARG A 4 18.39 -6.22 -6.38
N LYS A 5 18.12 -6.29 -7.69
CA LYS A 5 18.72 -5.36 -8.67
C LYS A 5 18.12 -3.96 -8.56
N LEU A 6 16.85 -3.85 -8.21
CA LEU A 6 16.14 -2.58 -8.03
C LEU A 6 16.59 -1.84 -6.77
N SER A 7 16.84 -2.56 -5.67
CA SER A 7 17.31 -1.97 -4.41
C SER A 7 18.70 -1.33 -4.53
N GLN A 8 19.53 -1.79 -5.47
CA GLN A 8 20.82 -1.17 -5.81
C GLN A 8 20.69 0.21 -6.45
N ARG A 9 19.48 0.63 -6.87
CA ARG A 9 19.21 1.95 -7.45
C ARG A 9 18.17 2.69 -6.61
N PRO A 10 18.56 3.29 -5.46
CA PRO A 10 17.62 3.85 -4.49
C PRO A 10 16.67 4.91 -5.07
N LYS A 11 17.15 5.76 -5.99
CA LYS A 11 16.33 6.78 -6.65
C LYS A 11 15.19 6.16 -7.47
N VAL A 12 15.51 5.15 -8.28
CA VAL A 12 14.53 4.44 -9.11
C VAL A 12 13.56 3.66 -8.22
N PHE A 13 14.08 3.01 -7.19
CA PHE A 13 13.28 2.28 -6.21
C PHE A 13 12.24 3.18 -5.53
N GLY A 14 12.66 4.34 -5.02
CA GLY A 14 11.74 5.31 -4.41
C GLY A 14 10.73 5.90 -5.39
N HIS A 15 11.09 6.06 -6.66
CA HIS A 15 10.15 6.50 -7.69
C HIS A 15 9.02 5.48 -7.93
N PHE A 16 9.32 4.18 -7.94
CA PHE A 16 8.31 3.15 -8.14
C PHE A 16 7.49 2.87 -6.87
N PHE A 17 8.14 2.70 -5.73
CA PHE A 17 7.48 2.20 -4.52
C PHE A 17 7.15 3.28 -3.48
N GLY A 18 7.69 4.50 -3.63
CA GLY A 18 7.44 5.61 -2.71
C GLY A 18 8.20 5.53 -1.39
N ILE A 19 9.02 4.50 -1.21
CA ILE A 19 9.81 4.27 0.01
C ILE A 19 11.25 3.88 -0.35
N SER A 20 12.18 4.05 0.60
CA SER A 20 13.57 3.64 0.40
C SER A 20 13.73 2.12 0.45
N PRO A 21 14.78 1.55 -0.18
CA PRO A 21 15.07 0.12 -0.07
C PRO A 21 15.24 -0.38 1.37
N LYS A 22 15.78 0.47 2.27
CA LYS A 22 15.94 0.13 3.69
C LYS A 22 14.58 -0.03 4.37
N GLN A 23 13.71 0.97 4.25
CA GLN A 23 12.35 0.92 4.80
C GLN A 23 11.56 -0.25 4.25
N PHE A 24 11.71 -0.56 2.95
CA PHE A 24 11.08 -1.73 2.36
C PHE A 24 11.57 -3.03 3.02
N ASN A 25 12.88 -3.21 3.19
CA ASN A 25 13.42 -4.41 3.82
C ASN A 25 12.99 -4.56 5.28
N ASP A 26 12.95 -3.45 6.03
CA ASP A 26 12.50 -3.45 7.42
C ASP A 26 11.01 -3.84 7.50
N LEU A 27 10.18 -3.28 6.61
CA LEU A 27 8.76 -3.62 6.49
C LEU A 27 8.53 -5.10 6.13
N ILE A 28 9.32 -5.65 5.21
CA ILE A 28 9.21 -7.07 4.83
C ILE A 28 9.46 -7.97 6.04
N LYS A 29 10.50 -7.68 6.84
CA LYS A 29 10.82 -8.48 8.04
C LYS A 29 9.67 -8.49 9.04
N GLU A 30 9.01 -7.36 9.23
CA GLU A 30 7.87 -7.25 10.15
C GLU A 30 6.63 -7.96 9.61
N LEU A 31 6.32 -7.79 8.32
CA LEU A 31 5.09 -8.33 7.73
C LEU A 31 5.18 -9.82 7.38
N GLU A 32 6.36 -10.36 7.11
CA GLU A 32 6.48 -11.75 6.67
C GLU A 32 5.96 -12.73 7.71
N LEU A 33 6.23 -12.49 9.00
CA LEU A 33 5.72 -13.33 10.09
C LEU A 33 4.19 -13.29 10.17
N LEU A 34 3.61 -12.09 10.13
CA LEU A 34 2.16 -11.89 10.15
C LEU A 34 1.49 -12.52 8.93
N TRP A 35 2.12 -12.41 7.77
CA TRP A 35 1.63 -13.02 6.54
C TRP A 35 1.66 -14.55 6.62
N GLN A 36 2.73 -15.15 7.14
CA GLN A 36 2.81 -16.61 7.32
C GLN A 36 1.68 -17.13 8.22
N GLU A 37 1.40 -16.43 9.32
CA GLU A 37 0.31 -16.79 10.24
C GLU A 37 -1.06 -16.67 9.57
N ALA A 38 -1.33 -15.53 8.91
CA ALA A 38 -2.56 -15.30 8.18
C ALA A 38 -2.75 -16.31 7.04
N GLU A 39 -1.68 -16.65 6.33
CA GLU A 39 -1.67 -17.61 5.24
C GLU A 39 -1.89 -19.03 5.75
N HIS A 40 -1.34 -19.39 6.90
CA HIS A 40 -1.62 -20.65 7.57
C HIS A 40 -3.09 -20.74 7.97
N LYS A 41 -3.63 -19.69 8.61
CA LYS A 41 -5.05 -19.61 8.98
C LYS A 41 -5.97 -19.70 7.76
N ARG A 42 -5.69 -18.96 6.69
CA ARG A 42 -6.43 -19.06 5.41
C ARG A 42 -6.37 -20.48 4.85
N LYS A 43 -5.22 -21.14 5.00
CA LYS A 43 -5.04 -22.51 4.53
C LYS A 43 -5.75 -23.57 5.39
N SER A 44 -6.02 -23.30 6.66
CA SER A 44 -6.71 -24.22 7.57
C SER A 44 -8.21 -23.93 7.74
N ALA A 45 -8.70 -22.77 7.27
CA ALA A 45 -10.06 -22.30 7.51
C ALA A 45 -11.21 -23.16 6.94
N TYR A 46 -10.97 -24.00 5.93
CA TYR A 46 -12.00 -24.85 5.34
C TYR A 46 -11.61 -26.32 5.44
N PRO A 47 -12.54 -27.26 5.66
CA PRO A 47 -12.24 -28.69 5.61
C PRO A 47 -11.69 -29.03 4.22
N ARG A 48 -10.37 -29.26 4.17
CA ARG A 48 -9.67 -29.53 2.92
C ARG A 48 -9.66 -31.02 2.62
N LYS A 49 -9.93 -31.36 1.36
CA LYS A 49 -9.68 -32.71 0.81
C LYS A 49 -8.18 -33.05 0.68
N ARG A 50 -7.29 -32.06 0.73
CA ARG A 50 -5.82 -32.23 0.56
C ARG A 50 -5.06 -31.55 1.70
N ALA A 51 -3.91 -32.11 2.06
CA ALA A 51 -3.02 -31.54 3.08
C ALA A 51 -2.64 -30.08 2.76
N VAL A 52 -2.49 -29.27 3.82
CA VAL A 52 -2.05 -27.88 3.73
C VAL A 52 -0.69 -27.82 3.01
N GLY A 53 -0.59 -26.99 1.96
CA GLY A 53 0.64 -26.84 1.18
C GLY A 53 0.74 -27.69 -0.10
N ARG A 54 -0.22 -28.60 -0.36
CA ARG A 54 -0.28 -29.41 -1.61
C ARG A 54 -0.94 -28.69 -2.80
N GLY A 55 -1.25 -27.40 -2.68
CA GLY A 55 -1.82 -26.59 -3.75
C GLY A 55 -0.76 -25.95 -4.64
N ILE A 56 -1.18 -25.16 -5.63
CA ILE A 56 -0.26 -24.34 -6.43
C ILE A 56 0.48 -23.39 -5.48
N GLN A 57 1.81 -23.43 -5.54
CA GLN A 57 2.65 -22.47 -4.83
C GLN A 57 2.60 -21.11 -5.53
N TYR A 58 2.74 -20.03 -4.77
CA TYR A 58 2.87 -18.70 -5.36
C TYR A 58 4.13 -18.67 -6.25
N LYS A 59 3.95 -18.26 -7.50
CA LYS A 59 5.07 -17.96 -8.40
C LYS A 59 5.94 -16.80 -7.87
N PRO A 60 5.36 -15.69 -7.34
CA PRO A 60 6.16 -14.63 -6.75
C PRO A 60 6.55 -14.92 -5.29
N SER A 61 7.72 -14.44 -4.88
CA SER A 61 8.10 -14.39 -3.46
C SER A 61 7.25 -13.38 -2.68
N PHE A 62 7.23 -13.46 -1.35
CA PHE A 62 6.52 -12.50 -0.50
C PHE A 62 6.96 -11.04 -0.77
N GLU A 63 8.27 -10.80 -0.84
CA GLU A 63 8.83 -9.51 -1.25
C GLU A 63 8.26 -9.01 -2.58
N GLN A 64 8.15 -9.89 -3.58
CA GLN A 64 7.60 -9.52 -4.89
C GLN A 64 6.11 -9.22 -4.82
N MET A 65 5.35 -9.94 -3.99
CA MET A 65 3.93 -9.66 -3.75
C MET A 65 3.73 -8.28 -3.12
N VAL A 66 4.49 -7.95 -2.08
CA VAL A 66 4.45 -6.63 -1.42
C VAL A 66 4.89 -5.52 -2.37
N ALA A 67 5.96 -5.72 -3.12
CA ALA A 67 6.41 -4.73 -4.09
C ALA A 67 5.38 -4.51 -5.22
N MET A 68 4.70 -5.57 -5.67
CA MET A 68 3.60 -5.45 -6.62
C MET A 68 2.42 -4.69 -6.02
N TYR A 69 2.11 -4.90 -4.74
CA TYR A 69 1.08 -4.14 -4.03
C TYR A 69 1.39 -2.64 -4.00
N PHE A 70 2.62 -2.24 -3.64
CA PHE A 70 3.05 -0.83 -3.69
C PHE A 70 2.97 -0.23 -5.09
N LEU A 71 3.39 -1.00 -6.10
CA LEU A 71 3.30 -0.56 -7.49
C LEU A 71 1.84 -0.35 -7.89
N TYR A 72 0.97 -1.28 -7.52
CA TYR A 72 -0.45 -1.23 -7.83
C TYR A 72 -1.14 -0.05 -7.12
N THR A 73 -0.90 0.16 -5.84
CA THR A 73 -1.51 1.29 -5.10
C THR A 73 -1.05 2.65 -5.61
N ARG A 74 0.17 2.74 -6.15
CA ARG A 74 0.68 3.97 -6.75
C ARG A 74 0.17 4.22 -8.17
N THR A 75 0.03 3.16 -8.97
CA THR A 75 -0.43 3.25 -10.37
C THR A 75 -1.96 3.34 -10.45
N TYR A 76 -2.64 2.64 -9.55
CA TYR A 76 -4.08 2.59 -9.42
C TYR A 76 -4.46 3.11 -8.04
N MET A 77 -4.63 4.43 -7.97
CA MET A 77 -5.24 5.06 -6.82
C MET A 77 -6.66 4.50 -6.67
N SER A 78 -6.90 3.70 -5.63
CA SER A 78 -8.21 3.10 -5.42
C SER A 78 -9.25 4.19 -5.10
N HIS A 79 -10.51 3.97 -5.48
CA HIS A 79 -11.59 4.89 -5.11
C HIS A 79 -11.71 5.09 -3.60
N MET A 80 -11.39 4.06 -2.80
CA MET A 80 -11.32 4.20 -1.34
C MET A 80 -10.18 5.11 -0.90
N MET A 81 -8.98 4.97 -1.47
CA MET A 81 -7.88 5.90 -1.16
C MET A 81 -8.25 7.33 -1.55
N LEU A 82 -8.86 7.54 -2.73
CA LEU A 82 -9.35 8.85 -3.15
C LEU A 82 -10.36 9.41 -2.14
N ALA A 83 -11.32 8.61 -1.69
CA ALA A 83 -12.32 9.03 -0.72
C ALA A 83 -11.67 9.47 0.61
N GLU A 84 -10.72 8.70 1.14
CA GLU A 84 -9.98 9.06 2.35
C GLU A 84 -9.17 10.36 2.16
N PHE A 85 -8.50 10.53 1.02
CA PHE A 85 -7.78 11.76 0.71
C PHE A 85 -8.71 12.97 0.66
N PHE A 86 -9.88 12.85 0.01
CA PHE A 86 -10.88 13.92 -0.04
C PHE A 86 -11.49 14.21 1.33
N PHE A 87 -11.72 13.18 2.15
CA PHE A 87 -12.24 13.34 3.50
C PHE A 87 -11.25 14.13 4.38
N ILE A 88 -9.97 13.74 4.38
CA ILE A 88 -8.91 14.46 5.09
C ILE A 88 -8.80 15.91 4.58
N LEU A 89 -8.83 16.11 3.27
CA LEU A 89 -8.72 17.43 2.65
C LEU A 89 -9.94 18.32 2.95
N MET A 90 -11.14 17.76 3.05
CA MET A 90 -12.36 18.49 3.40
C MET A 90 -12.38 18.93 4.88
N ILE A 91 -11.90 18.08 5.79
CA ILE A 91 -11.77 18.41 7.22
C ILE A 91 -10.81 19.59 7.42
N HIS A 92 -9.67 19.60 6.73
CA HIS A 92 -8.67 20.67 6.88
C HIS A 92 -8.98 21.90 6.00
N GLY A 93 -9.68 21.73 4.87
CA GLY A 93 -10.05 22.80 3.95
C GLY A 93 -11.17 23.72 4.48
N SER A 94 -12.04 23.23 5.36
CA SER A 94 -13.11 24.04 5.96
C SER A 94 -12.60 25.21 6.83
N ALA A 95 -11.36 25.14 7.33
CA ALA A 95 -10.77 26.22 8.13
C ALA A 95 -10.34 27.45 7.29
N GLY A 96 -10.08 27.27 5.98
CA GLY A 96 -9.57 28.33 5.10
C GLY A 96 -10.63 29.04 4.25
N ILE A 97 -11.75 28.37 3.95
CA ILE A 97 -12.76 28.87 2.99
C ILE A 97 -13.66 29.94 3.65
N SER A 98 -13.93 29.83 4.94
CA SER A 98 -14.76 30.79 5.70
C SER A 98 -14.17 32.21 5.73
N LYS A 99 -12.84 32.35 5.80
CA LYS A 99 -12.18 33.67 5.94
C LYS A 99 -12.21 34.53 4.67
N ASN A 100 -12.37 33.93 3.49
CA ASN A 100 -12.38 34.67 2.22
C ASN A 100 -13.78 35.09 1.76
N TRP A 101 -14.86 34.48 2.27
CA TRP A 101 -16.23 34.82 1.88
C TRP A 101 -16.63 36.24 2.31
N ASN A 102 -16.19 36.70 3.49
CA ASN A 102 -16.47 38.05 3.97
C ASN A 102 -15.78 39.17 3.18
N ARG A 103 -14.74 38.86 2.39
CA ARG A 103 -14.02 39.88 1.62
C ARG A 103 -14.73 40.24 0.30
N TYR A 104 -15.48 39.30 -0.27
CA TYR A 104 -16.22 39.50 -1.53
C TYR A 104 -17.64 40.03 -1.33
N SER A 105 -18.15 40.05 -0.08
CA SER A 105 -19.50 40.53 0.24
C SER A 105 -19.56 42.02 0.58
N THR A 106 -18.43 42.70 0.74
CA THR A 106 -18.35 44.13 1.13
C THR A 106 -17.99 45.08 -0.01
N GLU A 107 -17.85 44.58 -1.25
CA GLU A 107 -17.54 45.37 -2.45
C GLU A 107 -18.74 45.57 -3.40
N LYS A 108 -19.99 45.45 -2.90
CA LYS A 108 -21.19 45.80 -3.68
C LYS A 108 -22.01 46.88 -3.02
#